data_AF-A0AAW0YJF6-F1
#
_entry.id   AF-A0AAW0YJF6-F1
#
_cell.length_a   1.000
_cell.length_b   1.000
_cell.length_c   1.000
_cell.angle_alpha   90.00
_cell.angle_beta   90.00
_cell.angle_gamma   90.00
#
_symmetry.space_group_name_H-M   'P 1'
#
loop_
_entity.id
_entity.type
_entity.pdbx_description
1 polymer ?
#
loop_
_entity_poly.entity_id
_entity_poly.type
_entity_poly.pdbx_seq_one_letter_code
_entity_poly.pdbx_strand_id
1 'polypeptide(L)'
;MFAQAVIGAAALMAGVAEAQVTATGTMGTTNPPAPTMGTPINQTSYSRLLSLNAIDDFCLFGPPTYGDTIGDTEGEQVAWCVQPRNDARVIPDGTFTSVHFVKTPLYWQIQGMGDLTKLNILANDEGGELDPHGATGLGNPVGGNVTTNATGQDVNYEEWMNYMSYNQFCLRICISENSTYSAAEECQHTLDEMGCQWVMPGDYTDNSFTECDGDSAYPPGLYPETNGSTSTFQQRYTGTYTNANGQQGLWTQGQTVTPQTAYSTPATSNCMTYTSIGNGIASLAAAGGNSTRTAAASASASTSGSASGSASATGSASRSGASAASAASGAGSSAARSGASAAAGAASASGSSSSSGALSGFSGVNYGPAVAGAFSMVAVLAGAGAFLL
;
A
#
# COMPACT_ATOMS: atom_id res chain seq x y z
N MET A 1 -10.65 -70.46 -13.47
CA MET A 1 -11.45 -69.42 -12.79
C MET A 1 -10.63 -68.92 -11.63
N PHE A 2 -9.86 -67.84 -11.83
CA PHE A 2 -9.05 -67.22 -10.80
C PHE A 2 -9.56 -65.80 -10.59
N ALA A 3 -9.80 -65.47 -9.32
CA ALA A 3 -10.20 -64.15 -8.87
C ALA A 3 -9.09 -63.13 -9.17
N GLN A 4 -9.46 -61.98 -9.74
CA GLN A 4 -8.65 -60.77 -9.64
C GLN A 4 -9.35 -59.82 -8.68
N ALA A 5 -8.59 -59.44 -7.66
CA ALA A 5 -8.95 -58.45 -6.70
C ALA A 5 -7.92 -57.31 -6.78
N VAL A 6 -8.46 -56.11 -6.57
CA VAL A 6 -7.86 -54.92 -5.96
C VAL A 6 -7.09 -53.94 -6.87
N ILE A 7 -7.30 -52.67 -6.49
CA ILE A 7 -6.50 -51.44 -6.61
C ILE A 7 -6.83 -50.66 -7.90
N GLY A 8 -7.73 -49.68 -7.90
CA GLY A 8 -7.86 -48.60 -6.92
C GLY A 8 -6.86 -47.48 -7.26
N ALA A 9 -7.01 -46.83 -8.41
CA ALA A 9 -6.22 -45.66 -8.77
C ALA A 9 -6.89 -44.40 -8.21
N ALA A 10 -6.75 -44.19 -6.90
CA ALA A 10 -6.75 -42.86 -6.35
C ALA A 10 -5.41 -42.23 -6.76
N ALA A 11 -5.42 -41.46 -7.84
CA ALA A 11 -4.27 -40.65 -8.19
C ALA A 11 -4.04 -39.65 -7.04
N LEU A 12 -2.85 -39.72 -6.45
CA LEU A 12 -2.33 -38.74 -5.50
C LEU A 12 -2.53 -37.34 -6.08
N MET A 13 -3.43 -36.58 -5.48
CA MET A 13 -3.43 -35.12 -5.52
C MET A 13 -2.09 -34.70 -4.90
N ALA A 14 -1.10 -34.39 -5.74
CA ALA A 14 0.06 -33.63 -5.29
C ALA A 14 -0.49 -32.29 -4.78
N GLY A 15 -0.30 -32.04 -3.50
CA GLY A 15 -0.91 -30.92 -2.79
C GLY A 15 -0.74 -29.62 -3.54
N VAL A 16 -1.85 -29.12 -4.06
CA VAL A 16 -2.09 -27.67 -4.11
C VAL A 16 -1.92 -27.24 -2.65
N ALA A 17 -0.95 -26.38 -2.35
CA ALA A 17 -1.05 -25.63 -1.12
C ALA A 17 -2.43 -24.97 -1.18
N GLU A 18 -3.35 -25.29 -0.27
CA GLU A 18 -4.56 -24.49 -0.15
C GLU A 18 -4.07 -23.06 0.05
N ALA A 19 -4.39 -22.16 -0.88
CA ALA A 19 -4.02 -20.77 -0.74
C ALA A 19 -4.64 -20.31 0.58
N GLN A 20 -3.81 -19.84 1.50
CA GLN A 20 -4.32 -19.51 2.82
C GLN A 20 -5.19 -18.25 2.66
N VAL A 21 -6.51 -18.34 2.86
CA VAL A 21 -7.36 -17.14 2.75
C VAL A 21 -6.97 -16.10 3.81
N THR A 22 -6.74 -16.58 5.04
CA THR A 22 -6.37 -15.73 6.19
C THR A 22 -4.86 -15.69 6.33
N ALA A 23 -4.28 -14.59 6.80
CA ALA A 23 -2.84 -14.52 7.03
C ALA A 23 -2.45 -15.22 8.35
N THR A 24 -1.31 -15.91 8.38
CA THR A 24 -0.69 -16.45 9.63
C THR A 24 0.49 -15.63 10.13
N GLY A 25 0.91 -14.62 9.37
CA GLY A 25 2.03 -13.75 9.73
C GLY A 25 1.77 -12.91 10.98
N THR A 26 2.85 -12.37 11.56
CA THR A 26 2.73 -11.36 12.62
C THR A 26 2.38 -10.00 12.02
N MET A 27 1.79 -9.10 12.82
CA MET A 27 1.55 -7.70 12.42
C MET A 27 2.85 -6.94 12.09
N GLY A 28 4.03 -7.46 12.41
CA GLY A 28 5.29 -6.73 12.28
C GLY A 28 5.41 -5.60 13.31
N THR A 29 6.47 -4.82 13.22
CA THR A 29 6.76 -3.73 14.19
C THR A 29 6.15 -2.39 13.80
N THR A 30 5.74 -2.23 12.54
CA THR A 30 5.17 -1.00 12.00
C THR A 30 3.68 -0.86 12.29
N ASN A 31 2.97 -1.99 12.42
CA ASN A 31 1.52 -2.00 12.55
C ASN A 31 1.09 -2.03 14.01
N PRO A 32 -0.09 -1.46 14.33
CA PRO A 32 -0.72 -1.73 15.62
C PRO A 32 -1.04 -3.22 15.76
N PRO A 33 -1.21 -3.73 16.99
CA PRO A 33 -1.48 -5.15 17.23
C PRO A 33 -2.84 -5.62 16.69
N ALA A 34 -3.76 -4.70 16.40
CA ALA A 34 -5.06 -4.99 15.82
C ALA A 34 -5.60 -3.76 15.06
N PRO A 35 -6.49 -3.95 14.06
CA PRO A 35 -7.21 -2.86 13.43
C PRO A 35 -7.95 -2.01 14.46
N THR A 36 -7.79 -0.69 14.38
CA THR A 36 -8.32 0.23 15.40
C THR A 36 -8.79 1.52 14.75
N MET A 37 -10.03 1.93 15.02
CA MET A 37 -10.60 3.20 14.59
C MET A 37 -10.33 4.32 15.59
N GLY A 38 -10.35 5.57 15.12
CA GLY A 38 -10.22 6.77 15.97
C GLY A 38 -8.80 7.01 16.48
N THR A 39 -7.78 6.56 15.76
CA THR A 39 -6.38 6.78 16.15
C THR A 39 -5.98 8.25 15.97
N PRO A 40 -4.98 8.75 16.71
CA PRO A 40 -4.48 10.11 16.51
C PRO A 40 -3.99 10.32 15.07
N ILE A 41 -4.24 11.52 14.52
CA ILE A 41 -3.77 11.88 13.17
C ILE A 41 -2.24 11.97 13.18
N ASN A 42 -1.58 11.16 12.35
CA ASN A 42 -0.13 11.15 12.20
C ASN A 42 0.28 11.04 10.72
N GLN A 43 0.52 12.18 10.07
CA GLN A 43 0.98 12.23 8.67
C GLN A 43 2.44 11.80 8.47
N THR A 44 3.16 11.48 9.55
CA THR A 44 4.53 10.92 9.52
C THR A 44 4.58 9.44 9.87
N SER A 45 3.43 8.78 9.93
CA SER A 45 3.35 7.37 10.29
C SER A 45 4.06 6.46 9.29
N TYR A 46 4.55 5.34 9.82
CA TYR A 46 5.10 4.20 9.09
C TYR A 46 4.23 2.94 9.23
N SER A 47 3.00 3.06 9.74
CA SER A 47 2.04 1.94 9.75
C SER A 47 1.81 1.44 8.33
N ARG A 48 1.65 0.12 8.18
CA ARG A 48 1.44 -0.61 6.93
C ARG A 48 0.21 -1.52 7.02
N LEU A 49 -0.72 -1.20 7.91
CA LEU A 49 -1.97 -1.95 8.09
C LEU A 49 -3.11 -1.28 7.34
N LEU A 50 -3.50 -1.84 6.20
CA LEU A 50 -4.70 -1.41 5.49
C LEU A 50 -5.94 -2.06 6.09
N SER A 51 -7.10 -1.41 5.93
CA SER A 51 -8.35 -2.16 5.91
C SER A 51 -9.26 -1.68 4.79
N LEU A 52 -10.23 -2.53 4.45
CA LEU A 52 -11.30 -2.24 3.50
C LEU A 52 -12.63 -2.73 4.10
N ASN A 53 -13.43 -1.80 4.63
CA ASN A 53 -14.65 -2.12 5.36
C ASN A 53 -15.90 -1.48 4.74
N ALA A 54 -15.76 -0.27 4.19
CA ALA A 54 -16.82 0.50 3.55
C ALA A 54 -16.23 1.45 2.51
N ILE A 55 -17.10 2.06 1.69
CA ILE A 55 -16.68 3.06 0.70
C ILE A 55 -15.98 4.27 1.33
N ASP A 56 -16.28 4.59 2.59
CA ASP A 56 -15.70 5.68 3.38
C ASP A 56 -14.82 5.20 4.56
N ASP A 57 -14.59 3.89 4.68
CA ASP A 57 -13.66 3.25 5.64
C ASP A 57 -12.75 2.26 4.91
N PHE A 58 -11.75 2.80 4.22
CA PHE A 58 -10.71 2.02 3.58
C PHE A 58 -9.35 2.71 3.65
N CYS A 59 -8.31 1.95 3.29
CA CYS A 59 -6.94 2.43 3.19
C CYS A 59 -6.30 2.00 1.86
N LEU A 60 -5.24 2.69 1.48
CA LEU A 60 -4.36 2.41 0.34
C LEU A 60 -2.90 2.49 0.78
N PHE A 61 -2.01 1.85 0.06
CA PHE A 61 -0.58 2.08 0.22
C PHE A 61 -0.12 3.29 -0.59
N GLY A 62 0.94 3.95 -0.12
CA GLY A 62 1.63 4.99 -0.87
C GLY A 62 2.98 5.35 -0.25
N PRO A 63 3.83 6.11 -0.95
CA PRO A 63 5.22 6.27 -0.54
C PRO A 63 5.37 6.97 0.80
N PRO A 64 6.35 6.59 1.64
CA PRO A 64 6.61 7.29 2.89
C PRO A 64 7.02 8.75 2.66
N THR A 65 7.67 9.04 1.54
CA THR A 65 8.13 10.36 1.12
C THR A 65 7.77 10.64 -0.33
N TYR A 66 7.43 11.89 -0.64
CA TYR A 66 7.18 12.31 -2.02
C TYR A 66 8.48 12.38 -2.82
N GLY A 67 8.44 11.93 -4.07
CA GLY A 67 9.51 12.17 -5.06
C GLY A 67 9.93 10.96 -5.87
N ASP A 68 9.57 9.76 -5.43
CA ASP A 68 9.91 8.50 -6.09
C ASP A 68 8.66 7.83 -6.69
N THR A 69 8.87 6.91 -7.62
CA THR A 69 7.78 6.12 -8.21
C THR A 69 7.31 5.04 -7.24
N ILE A 70 6.09 4.51 -7.44
CA ILE A 70 5.59 3.35 -6.72
C ILE A 70 6.54 2.17 -6.91
N GLY A 71 6.94 1.88 -8.15
CA GLY A 71 7.86 0.80 -8.49
C GLY A 71 9.22 0.88 -7.78
N ASP A 72 9.76 2.08 -7.56
CA ASP A 72 11.02 2.26 -6.83
C ASP A 72 10.85 2.09 -5.30
N THR A 73 9.64 2.27 -4.77
CA THR A 73 9.36 2.32 -3.32
C THR A 73 8.48 1.18 -2.81
N GLU A 74 8.16 0.18 -3.64
CA GLU A 74 7.22 -0.90 -3.31
C GLU A 74 7.54 -1.59 -1.99
N GLY A 75 8.83 -1.80 -1.68
CA GLY A 75 9.26 -2.45 -0.44
C GLY A 75 9.00 -1.65 0.85
N GLU A 76 8.72 -0.35 0.76
CA GLU A 76 8.66 0.55 1.91
C GLU A 76 7.39 1.41 2.05
N GLN A 77 6.39 1.19 1.19
CA GLN A 77 5.09 1.85 1.24
C GLN A 77 4.45 1.86 2.64
N VAL A 78 3.62 2.87 2.90
CA VAL A 78 2.90 3.06 4.17
C VAL A 78 1.40 3.20 3.94
N ALA A 79 0.62 2.89 4.95
CA ALA A 79 -0.83 2.97 4.93
C ALA A 79 -1.33 4.42 4.98
N TRP A 80 -2.25 4.73 4.09
CA TRP A 80 -3.06 5.94 4.05
C TRP A 80 -4.53 5.54 4.12
N CYS A 81 -5.24 5.98 5.14
CA CYS A 81 -6.65 5.62 5.36
C CYS A 81 -7.57 6.82 5.20
N VAL A 82 -8.77 6.63 4.67
CA VAL A 82 -9.81 7.67 4.63
C VAL A 82 -10.11 8.13 6.05
N GLN A 83 -10.36 7.19 6.97
CA GLN A 83 -10.60 7.49 8.38
C GLN A 83 -9.31 7.47 9.21
N PRO A 84 -9.26 8.21 10.33
CA PRO A 84 -8.17 8.10 11.29
C PRO A 84 -8.19 6.72 11.95
N ARG A 85 -7.39 5.80 11.44
CA ARG A 85 -7.32 4.41 11.92
C ARG A 85 -5.94 3.81 11.76
N ASN A 86 -5.71 2.71 12.47
CA ASN A 86 -4.52 1.87 12.39
C ASN A 86 -3.18 2.59 12.62
N ASP A 87 -3.21 3.73 13.32
CA ASP A 87 -2.08 4.68 13.40
C ASP A 87 -1.53 5.05 12.02
N ALA A 88 -2.32 4.90 10.96
CA ALA A 88 -1.95 5.18 9.58
C ALA A 88 -1.98 6.69 9.29
N ARG A 89 -1.49 7.07 8.12
CA ARG A 89 -1.69 8.43 7.60
C ARG A 89 -3.14 8.58 7.21
N VAL A 90 -3.63 9.82 7.21
CA VAL A 90 -5.03 10.11 6.84
C VAL A 90 -5.05 10.74 5.46
N ILE A 91 -5.86 10.18 4.56
CA ILE A 91 -6.08 10.71 3.21
C ILE A 91 -6.79 12.06 3.31
N PRO A 92 -6.23 13.14 2.74
CA PRO A 92 -6.89 14.44 2.72
C PRO A 92 -8.23 14.38 1.96
N ASP A 93 -9.26 15.05 2.48
CA ASP A 93 -10.53 15.22 1.75
C ASP A 93 -10.30 15.90 0.40
N GLY A 94 -11.08 15.50 -0.61
CA GLY A 94 -10.91 15.96 -2.00
C GLY A 94 -9.71 15.33 -2.73
N THR A 95 -9.14 14.25 -2.21
CA THR A 95 -8.18 13.41 -2.95
C THR A 95 -8.88 12.64 -4.06
N PHE A 96 -10.02 12.02 -3.78
CA PHE A 96 -10.74 11.19 -4.74
C PHE A 96 -11.80 11.98 -5.51
N THR A 97 -11.88 11.71 -6.81
CA THR A 97 -12.96 12.19 -7.69
C THR A 97 -14.00 11.11 -7.94
N SER A 98 -13.60 9.83 -7.85
CA SER A 98 -14.53 8.70 -7.81
C SER A 98 -14.04 7.59 -6.90
N VAL A 99 -14.97 6.84 -6.31
CA VAL A 99 -14.70 5.60 -5.57
C VAL A 99 -15.86 4.61 -5.78
N HIS A 100 -15.52 3.40 -6.19
CA HIS A 100 -16.46 2.31 -6.40
C HIS A 100 -16.03 1.14 -5.54
N PHE A 101 -16.86 0.79 -4.56
CA PHE A 101 -16.65 -0.35 -3.68
C PHE A 101 -17.63 -1.47 -4.03
N VAL A 102 -17.12 -2.67 -4.26
CA VAL A 102 -17.90 -3.86 -4.61
C VAL A 102 -17.60 -4.99 -3.66
N LYS A 103 -18.67 -5.58 -3.10
CA LYS A 103 -18.63 -6.75 -2.23
C LYS A 103 -19.03 -7.98 -3.02
N THR A 104 -18.14 -8.96 -3.13
CA THR A 104 -18.42 -10.25 -3.79
C THR A 104 -18.27 -11.41 -2.80
N PRO A 105 -18.72 -12.63 -3.16
CA PRO A 105 -18.49 -13.81 -2.32
C PRO A 105 -17.02 -14.18 -2.12
N LEU A 106 -16.13 -13.89 -3.07
CA LEU A 106 -14.71 -14.28 -3.03
C LEU A 106 -13.77 -13.16 -2.61
N TYR A 107 -14.12 -11.91 -2.93
CA TYR A 107 -13.27 -10.77 -2.65
C TYR A 107 -14.09 -9.50 -2.39
N TRP A 108 -13.49 -8.58 -1.66
CA TRP A 108 -13.93 -7.19 -1.58
C TRP A 108 -12.96 -6.32 -2.39
N GLN A 109 -13.49 -5.47 -3.25
CA GLN A 109 -12.70 -4.68 -4.18
C GLN A 109 -13.14 -3.23 -4.15
N ILE A 110 -12.18 -2.31 -4.05
CA ILE A 110 -12.41 -0.87 -4.16
C ILE A 110 -11.51 -0.29 -5.24
N GLN A 111 -12.05 0.58 -6.06
CA GLN A 111 -11.30 1.23 -7.13
C GLN A 111 -11.78 2.66 -7.34
N GLY A 112 -10.97 3.50 -7.97
CA GLY A 112 -11.37 4.88 -8.22
C GLY A 112 -10.29 5.74 -8.85
N MET A 113 -10.66 7.01 -9.00
CA MET A 113 -9.83 8.06 -9.60
C MET A 113 -9.61 9.19 -8.59
N GLY A 114 -8.51 9.92 -8.74
CA GLY A 114 -8.21 11.05 -7.86
C GLY A 114 -6.90 11.76 -8.18
N ASP A 115 -6.49 12.66 -7.28
CA ASP A 115 -5.15 13.24 -7.25
C ASP A 115 -4.33 12.53 -6.18
N LEU A 116 -3.71 11.41 -6.55
CA LEU A 116 -2.99 10.55 -5.63
C LEU A 116 -1.56 11.05 -5.36
N THR A 117 -1.16 12.17 -5.97
CA THR A 117 0.04 12.89 -5.55
C THR A 117 -0.06 13.38 -4.10
N LYS A 118 -1.28 13.51 -3.58
CA LYS A 118 -1.59 13.78 -2.16
C LYS A 118 -1.24 12.63 -1.21
N LEU A 119 -0.96 11.44 -1.74
CA LEU A 119 -0.48 10.26 -1.01
C LEU A 119 1.03 10.03 -1.22
N ASN A 120 1.76 11.09 -1.60
CA ASN A 120 3.18 11.10 -1.94
C ASN A 120 3.56 10.41 -3.27
N ILE A 121 2.60 10.03 -4.10
CA ILE A 121 2.91 9.43 -5.41
C ILE A 121 3.49 10.51 -6.35
N LEU A 122 4.56 10.18 -7.08
CA LEU A 122 5.15 11.11 -8.04
C LEU A 122 4.13 11.48 -9.15
N ALA A 123 4.14 12.74 -9.56
CA ALA A 123 3.25 13.18 -10.62
C ALA A 123 3.61 12.49 -11.95
N ASN A 124 2.59 11.99 -12.65
CA ASN A 124 2.71 11.18 -13.88
C ASN A 124 3.35 9.80 -13.68
N ASP A 125 3.47 9.30 -12.45
CA ASP A 125 3.79 7.90 -12.23
C ASP A 125 2.61 7.00 -12.68
N GLU A 126 2.80 6.25 -13.75
CA GLU A 126 1.76 5.37 -14.30
C GLU A 126 1.46 4.15 -13.43
N GLY A 127 2.29 3.89 -12.40
CA GLY A 127 1.95 3.08 -11.26
C GLY A 127 2.83 1.84 -11.05
N GLY A 128 2.37 1.01 -10.12
CA GLY A 128 2.98 -0.28 -9.79
C GLY A 128 2.00 -1.14 -8.99
N GLU A 129 2.36 -2.42 -8.85
CA GLU A 129 1.63 -3.39 -8.03
C GLU A 129 2.26 -3.52 -6.65
N LEU A 130 1.40 -3.67 -5.64
CA LEU A 130 1.76 -3.98 -4.28
C LEU A 130 0.98 -5.23 -3.86
N ASP A 131 1.68 -6.19 -3.24
CA ASP A 131 1.16 -7.53 -2.98
C ASP A 131 1.81 -8.18 -1.73
N PRO A 132 1.24 -9.28 -1.20
CA PRO A 132 1.72 -9.95 0.02
C PRO A 132 3.02 -10.74 -0.15
N HIS A 133 3.44 -11.05 -1.37
CA HIS A 133 4.58 -11.92 -1.65
C HIS A 133 5.81 -11.10 -2.06
N GLY A 134 5.67 -10.20 -3.02
CA GLY A 134 6.75 -9.41 -3.60
C GLY A 134 7.95 -10.25 -4.08
N ALA A 135 9.05 -9.61 -4.45
CA ALA A 135 10.23 -10.32 -4.97
C ALA A 135 10.94 -11.23 -3.96
N THR A 136 10.70 -11.04 -2.65
CA THR A 136 11.39 -11.76 -1.56
C THR A 136 10.52 -12.74 -0.80
N GLY A 137 9.22 -12.83 -1.12
CA GLY A 137 8.25 -13.60 -0.33
C GLY A 137 7.87 -12.95 1.00
N LEU A 138 8.14 -11.66 1.18
CA LEU A 138 7.84 -10.89 2.40
C LEU A 138 6.85 -9.73 2.17
N GLY A 139 6.31 -9.64 0.96
CA GLY A 139 5.45 -8.57 0.49
C GLY A 139 6.20 -7.32 0.05
N ASN A 140 5.48 -6.50 -0.71
CA ASN A 140 5.89 -5.17 -1.17
C ASN A 140 4.67 -4.24 -0.96
N PRO A 141 4.53 -3.62 0.23
CA PRO A 141 5.59 -3.37 1.20
C PRO A 141 5.88 -4.53 2.16
N VAL A 142 7.13 -4.60 2.60
CA VAL A 142 7.55 -5.56 3.63
C VAL A 142 6.83 -5.25 4.95
N GLY A 143 6.08 -6.23 5.47
CA GLY A 143 5.23 -6.06 6.64
C GLY A 143 3.91 -5.34 6.35
N GLY A 144 3.56 -5.18 5.08
CA GLY A 144 2.20 -4.86 4.64
C GLY A 144 1.23 -5.93 5.13
N ASN A 145 0.13 -5.49 5.69
CA ASN A 145 -0.94 -6.38 6.12
C ASN A 145 -2.28 -5.72 5.83
N VAL A 146 -3.28 -6.52 5.47
CA VAL A 146 -4.59 -6.01 5.06
C VAL A 146 -5.69 -6.71 5.84
N THR A 147 -6.71 -5.94 6.22
CA THR A 147 -7.87 -6.50 6.93
C THR A 147 -9.18 -6.10 6.31
N THR A 148 -10.20 -6.93 6.54
CA THR A 148 -11.58 -6.54 6.29
C THR A 148 -12.49 -7.21 7.30
N ASN A 149 -13.67 -6.61 7.49
CA ASN A 149 -14.72 -7.10 8.37
C ASN A 149 -15.78 -7.93 7.64
N ALA A 150 -15.45 -8.52 6.48
CA ALA A 150 -16.39 -9.26 5.63
C ALA A 150 -17.12 -10.41 6.35
N THR A 151 -16.53 -11.02 7.38
CA THR A 151 -17.17 -12.05 8.21
C THR A 151 -17.97 -11.49 9.40
N GLY A 152 -18.11 -10.17 9.49
CA GLY A 152 -18.65 -9.45 10.64
C GLY A 152 -17.65 -9.20 11.77
N GLN A 153 -16.37 -9.56 11.59
CA GLN A 153 -15.25 -9.30 12.50
C GLN A 153 -14.01 -8.99 11.66
N ASP A 154 -13.06 -8.21 12.20
CA ASP A 154 -11.80 -7.93 11.50
C ASP A 154 -10.96 -9.21 11.34
N VAL A 155 -10.61 -9.53 10.09
CA VAL A 155 -9.76 -10.66 9.71
C VAL A 155 -8.59 -10.15 8.88
N ASN A 156 -7.38 -10.67 9.13
CA ASN A 156 -6.22 -10.44 8.27
C ASN A 156 -6.23 -11.46 7.13
N TYR A 157 -6.06 -10.97 5.90
CA TYR A 157 -6.11 -11.81 4.69
C TYR A 157 -4.72 -11.92 4.08
N GLU A 158 -4.38 -13.11 3.60
CA GLU A 158 -3.08 -13.35 2.97
C GLU A 158 -3.07 -12.74 1.58
N GLU A 159 -4.10 -13.05 0.77
CA GLU A 159 -4.10 -12.76 -0.66
C GLU A 159 -4.81 -11.42 -0.95
N TRP A 160 -4.06 -10.48 -1.53
CA TRP A 160 -4.54 -9.16 -1.89
C TRP A 160 -3.68 -8.55 -3.00
N MET A 161 -4.24 -7.55 -3.68
CA MET A 161 -3.53 -6.77 -4.70
C MET A 161 -3.88 -5.30 -4.53
N ASN A 162 -2.89 -4.41 -4.54
CA ASN A 162 -3.11 -2.97 -4.59
C ASN A 162 -2.30 -2.35 -5.73
N TYR A 163 -2.99 -1.80 -6.73
CA TYR A 163 -2.36 -1.06 -7.81
C TYR A 163 -2.59 0.42 -7.58
N MET A 164 -1.52 1.20 -7.69
CA MET A 164 -1.51 2.63 -7.43
C MET A 164 -0.82 3.35 -8.57
N SER A 165 -1.43 4.39 -9.12
CA SER A 165 -0.79 5.36 -10.03
C SER A 165 -0.99 6.79 -9.49
N TYR A 166 -0.49 7.80 -10.19
CA TYR A 166 -0.70 9.19 -9.77
C TYR A 166 -2.18 9.64 -9.78
N ASN A 167 -3.06 8.93 -10.51
CA ASN A 167 -4.45 9.33 -10.70
C ASN A 167 -5.51 8.22 -10.59
N GLN A 168 -5.11 6.96 -10.43
CA GLN A 168 -5.99 5.80 -10.35
C GLN A 168 -5.51 4.86 -9.25
N PHE A 169 -6.45 4.23 -8.56
CA PHE A 169 -6.16 3.16 -7.61
C PHE A 169 -7.15 2.03 -7.74
N CYS A 170 -6.72 0.85 -7.31
CA CYS A 170 -7.60 -0.26 -7.01
C CYS A 170 -6.95 -1.18 -5.98
N LEU A 171 -7.78 -1.74 -5.11
CA LEU A 171 -7.41 -2.68 -4.06
C LEU A 171 -8.43 -3.81 -4.08
N ARG A 172 -7.95 -5.05 -4.11
CA ARG A 172 -8.76 -6.26 -3.91
C ARG A 172 -8.18 -7.04 -2.74
N ILE A 173 -9.05 -7.44 -1.80
CA ILE A 173 -8.72 -8.38 -0.73
C ILE A 173 -9.52 -9.64 -0.99
N CYS A 174 -8.85 -10.78 -1.18
CA CYS A 174 -9.49 -12.07 -1.40
C CYS A 174 -9.89 -12.69 -0.07
N ILE A 175 -11.19 -12.72 0.17
CA ILE A 175 -11.79 -13.05 1.47
C ILE A 175 -12.26 -14.49 1.60
N SER A 176 -12.30 -15.23 0.49
CA SER A 176 -12.70 -16.62 0.41
C SER A 176 -12.17 -17.25 -0.87
N GLU A 177 -12.21 -18.57 -0.92
CA GLU A 177 -12.00 -19.37 -2.13
C GLU A 177 -13.21 -20.27 -2.38
N ASN A 178 -13.24 -20.95 -3.53
CA ASN A 178 -14.23 -21.95 -3.85
C ASN A 178 -13.59 -23.18 -4.52
N SER A 179 -14.39 -24.15 -4.96
CA SER A 179 -13.90 -25.38 -5.58
C SER A 179 -13.21 -25.20 -6.93
N THR A 180 -13.30 -24.02 -7.53
CA THR A 180 -12.81 -23.69 -8.87
C THR A 180 -11.60 -22.76 -8.81
N TYR A 181 -11.64 -21.75 -7.94
CA TYR A 181 -10.61 -20.73 -7.82
C TYR A 181 -10.19 -20.58 -6.36
N SER A 182 -8.87 -20.67 -6.16
CA SER A 182 -8.20 -20.33 -4.91
C SER A 182 -8.15 -18.81 -4.70
N ALA A 183 -7.92 -18.37 -3.45
CA ALA A 183 -7.75 -16.95 -3.16
C ALA A 183 -6.54 -16.33 -3.89
N ALA A 184 -5.46 -17.09 -4.07
CA ALA A 184 -4.26 -16.65 -4.79
C ALA A 184 -4.51 -16.46 -6.29
N GLU A 185 -5.42 -17.24 -6.88
CA GLU A 185 -5.83 -17.02 -8.27
C GLU A 185 -6.68 -15.75 -8.39
N GLU A 186 -7.66 -15.56 -7.50
CA GLU A 186 -8.50 -14.36 -7.49
C GLU A 186 -7.72 -13.06 -7.21
N CYS A 187 -6.62 -13.17 -6.46
CA CYS A 187 -5.67 -12.09 -6.15
C CYS A 187 -4.29 -12.34 -6.78
N GLN A 188 -4.28 -12.65 -8.08
CA GLN A 188 -3.05 -12.93 -8.82
C GLN A 188 -2.13 -11.70 -8.96
N HIS A 189 -0.87 -11.87 -8.57
CA HIS A 189 0.13 -10.81 -8.42
C HIS A 189 1.36 -11.01 -9.34
N THR A 190 1.11 -11.45 -10.58
CA THR A 190 2.16 -11.63 -11.61
C THR A 190 1.87 -10.83 -12.89
N LEU A 191 0.92 -9.91 -12.81
CA LEU A 191 0.37 -9.13 -13.93
C LEU A 191 0.55 -7.63 -13.67
N ASP A 192 1.70 -7.30 -13.10
CA ASP A 192 2.07 -6.04 -12.46
C ASP A 192 2.01 -4.84 -13.43
N GLU A 193 2.16 -5.06 -14.74
CA GLU A 193 2.12 -4.01 -15.78
C GLU A 193 0.72 -3.82 -16.42
N MET A 194 -0.26 -4.65 -16.07
CA MET A 194 -1.58 -4.63 -16.72
C MET A 194 -2.48 -3.50 -16.23
N GLY A 195 -2.30 -3.07 -14.98
CA GLY A 195 -3.02 -1.97 -14.35
C GLY A 195 -4.47 -2.29 -13.96
N CYS A 196 -5.07 -1.35 -13.22
CA CYS A 196 -6.31 -1.55 -12.49
C CYS A 196 -7.49 -2.08 -13.31
N GLN A 197 -7.80 -1.45 -14.44
CA GLN A 197 -8.98 -1.83 -15.24
C GLN A 197 -8.89 -3.24 -15.82
N TRP A 198 -7.67 -3.76 -15.96
CA TRP A 198 -7.43 -5.09 -16.50
C TRP A 198 -7.40 -6.15 -15.39
N VAL A 199 -6.69 -5.91 -14.28
CA VAL A 199 -6.54 -6.89 -13.18
C VAL A 199 -7.76 -6.92 -12.25
N MET A 200 -8.38 -5.75 -12.06
CA MET A 200 -9.55 -5.53 -11.22
C MET A 200 -10.68 -4.89 -12.04
N PRO A 201 -11.30 -5.64 -12.97
CA PRO A 201 -12.37 -5.13 -13.81
C PRO A 201 -13.57 -4.70 -12.94
N GLY A 202 -14.18 -3.57 -13.31
CA GLY A 202 -15.26 -2.98 -12.54
C GLY A 202 -15.66 -1.59 -13.06
N ASP A 203 -16.39 -0.85 -12.24
CA ASP A 203 -16.73 0.55 -12.52
C ASP A 203 -15.57 1.48 -12.14
N TYR A 204 -15.19 2.35 -13.07
CA TYR A 204 -14.18 3.40 -12.94
C TYR A 204 -14.74 4.76 -13.39
N THR A 205 -16.07 4.92 -13.38
CA THR A 205 -16.75 6.14 -13.81
C THR A 205 -16.36 7.31 -12.91
N ASP A 206 -15.64 8.28 -13.48
CA ASP A 206 -15.23 9.47 -12.74
C ASP A 206 -16.42 10.30 -12.23
N ASN A 207 -16.22 11.08 -11.17
CA ASN A 207 -17.24 11.92 -10.51
C ASN A 207 -18.44 11.12 -9.99
N SER A 208 -18.20 9.89 -9.53
CA SER A 208 -19.24 9.05 -8.94
C SER A 208 -18.72 8.23 -7.77
N PHE A 209 -19.59 7.98 -6.79
CA PHE A 209 -19.27 7.22 -5.59
C PHE A 209 -20.34 6.17 -5.39
N THR A 210 -19.97 4.90 -5.47
CA THR A 210 -20.93 3.79 -5.37
C THR A 210 -20.43 2.66 -4.48
N GLU A 211 -21.34 2.07 -3.73
CA GLU A 211 -21.11 0.81 -3.02
C GLU A 211 -22.15 -0.21 -3.50
N CYS A 212 -21.70 -1.36 -3.98
CA CYS A 212 -22.56 -2.38 -4.58
C CYS A 212 -22.25 -3.78 -4.04
N ASP A 213 -23.23 -4.67 -4.16
CA ASP A 213 -22.96 -6.10 -4.22
C ASP A 213 -22.54 -6.47 -5.66
N GLY A 214 -21.73 -7.51 -5.82
CA GLY A 214 -21.30 -7.97 -7.14
C GLY A 214 -21.06 -9.47 -7.22
N ASP A 215 -21.15 -9.99 -8.43
CA ASP A 215 -20.67 -11.34 -8.73
C ASP A 215 -19.13 -11.35 -8.65
N SER A 216 -18.54 -12.51 -8.36
CA SER A 216 -17.09 -12.68 -8.49
C SER A 216 -16.68 -12.66 -9.96
N ALA A 217 -15.67 -11.86 -10.30
CA ALA A 217 -15.02 -11.91 -11.60
C ALA A 217 -14.33 -13.26 -11.80
N TYR A 218 -13.97 -13.56 -13.05
CA TYR A 218 -12.94 -14.57 -13.27
C TYR A 218 -11.58 -14.05 -12.77
N PRO A 219 -10.71 -14.93 -12.25
CA PRO A 219 -9.33 -14.57 -11.91
C PRO A 219 -8.64 -13.83 -13.05
N PRO A 220 -7.88 -12.76 -12.76
CA PRO A 220 -7.18 -12.02 -13.80
C PRO A 220 -6.17 -12.93 -14.52
N GLY A 221 -6.14 -12.83 -15.85
CA GLY A 221 -5.30 -13.68 -16.69
C GLY A 221 -5.83 -15.08 -16.99
N LEU A 222 -7.00 -15.49 -16.45
CA LEU A 222 -7.64 -16.75 -16.80
C LEU A 222 -8.75 -16.55 -17.84
N TYR A 223 -8.74 -17.39 -18.88
CA TYR A 223 -9.66 -17.35 -20.02
C TYR A 223 -10.30 -18.73 -20.22
N PRO A 224 -11.51 -18.94 -19.68
CA PRO A 224 -12.27 -20.18 -19.88
C PRO A 224 -12.58 -20.43 -21.36
N GLU A 225 -12.49 -21.71 -21.74
CA GLU A 225 -12.70 -22.18 -23.09
C GLU A 225 -13.97 -23.03 -23.19
N THR A 226 -14.55 -23.11 -24.38
CA THR A 226 -15.80 -23.86 -24.64
C THR A 226 -15.71 -25.37 -24.36
N ASN A 227 -14.49 -25.93 -24.35
CA ASN A 227 -14.24 -27.34 -24.03
C ASN A 227 -14.11 -27.62 -22.52
N GLY A 228 -14.30 -26.59 -21.67
CA GLY A 228 -14.17 -26.69 -20.21
C GLY A 228 -12.74 -26.56 -19.68
N SER A 229 -11.75 -26.29 -20.55
CA SER A 229 -10.39 -25.93 -20.12
C SER A 229 -10.26 -24.42 -19.91
N THR A 230 -9.15 -23.99 -19.32
CA THR A 230 -8.82 -22.57 -19.13
C THR A 230 -7.48 -22.30 -19.79
N SER A 231 -7.41 -21.30 -20.66
CA SER A 231 -6.14 -20.73 -21.13
C SER A 231 -5.69 -19.62 -20.20
N THR A 232 -4.37 -19.40 -20.11
CA THR A 232 -3.80 -18.37 -19.22
C THR A 232 -2.99 -17.36 -20.02
N PHE A 233 -3.08 -16.10 -19.61
CA PHE A 233 -2.18 -15.06 -20.06
C PHE A 233 -0.99 -14.97 -19.10
N GLN A 234 0.20 -14.86 -19.67
CA GLN A 234 1.41 -14.52 -18.93
C GLN A 234 2.00 -13.26 -19.53
N GLN A 235 2.21 -12.25 -18.68
CA GLN A 235 2.85 -11.01 -19.06
C GLN A 235 4.23 -11.27 -19.66
N ARG A 236 4.55 -10.53 -20.73
CA ARG A 236 5.83 -10.68 -21.40
C ARG A 236 6.93 -10.11 -20.53
N TYR A 237 7.82 -10.97 -20.06
CA TYR A 237 9.00 -10.56 -19.32
C TYR A 237 10.26 -11.13 -19.94
N THR A 238 11.33 -10.34 -20.01
CA THR A 238 12.66 -10.79 -20.45
C THR A 238 13.67 -10.53 -19.36
N GLY A 239 14.15 -11.61 -18.75
CA GLY A 239 15.16 -11.57 -17.70
C GLY A 239 16.54 -12.00 -18.18
N THR A 240 17.52 -11.87 -17.28
CA THR A 240 18.85 -12.47 -17.44
C THR A 240 19.00 -13.66 -16.50
N TYR A 241 19.82 -14.64 -16.88
CA TYR A 241 20.25 -15.72 -15.99
C TYR A 241 21.74 -15.94 -16.15
N THR A 242 22.42 -16.42 -15.10
CA THR A 242 23.82 -16.83 -15.17
C THR A 242 23.89 -18.35 -15.23
N ASN A 243 24.46 -18.91 -16.29
CA ASN A 243 24.62 -20.35 -16.42
C ASN A 243 25.75 -20.89 -15.51
N ALA A 244 25.89 -22.21 -15.42
CA ALA A 244 26.93 -22.85 -14.61
C ALA A 244 28.38 -22.44 -14.97
N ASN A 245 28.59 -21.88 -16.16
CA ASN A 245 29.90 -21.41 -16.63
C ASN A 245 30.12 -19.91 -16.35
N GLY A 246 29.23 -19.25 -15.59
CA GLY A 246 29.32 -17.83 -15.27
C GLY A 246 28.93 -16.90 -16.42
N GLN A 247 28.33 -17.42 -17.50
CA GLN A 247 27.90 -16.59 -18.63
C GLN A 247 26.47 -16.12 -18.43
N GLN A 248 26.22 -14.84 -18.68
CA GLN A 248 24.87 -14.30 -18.72
C GLN A 248 24.16 -14.69 -20.03
N GLY A 249 22.96 -15.24 -19.91
CA GLY A 249 22.02 -15.45 -20.99
C GLY A 249 20.73 -14.68 -20.75
N LEU A 250 19.91 -14.56 -21.79
CA LEU A 250 18.56 -14.00 -21.69
C LEU A 250 17.52 -15.12 -21.69
N TRP A 251 16.44 -14.90 -20.98
CA TRP A 251 15.27 -15.76 -21.02
C TRP A 251 14.03 -14.88 -21.18
N THR A 252 13.01 -15.37 -21.89
CA THR A 252 11.77 -14.64 -22.11
C THR A 252 10.59 -15.57 -21.81
N GLN A 253 9.63 -15.07 -21.03
CA GLN A 253 8.33 -15.70 -20.83
C GLN A 253 7.21 -14.81 -21.38
N GLY A 254 6.01 -15.37 -21.51
CA GLY A 254 4.84 -14.67 -22.06
C GLY A 254 4.84 -14.49 -23.58
N GLN A 255 3.72 -13.99 -24.10
CA GLN A 255 3.51 -13.76 -25.54
C GLN A 255 3.65 -12.29 -25.90
N THR A 256 3.83 -11.98 -27.19
CA THR A 256 3.94 -10.58 -27.67
C THR A 256 2.60 -9.87 -27.78
N VAL A 257 1.49 -10.60 -27.70
CA VAL A 257 0.14 -10.04 -27.79
C VAL A 257 -0.50 -10.09 -26.42
N THR A 258 -0.64 -8.93 -25.81
CA THR A 258 -1.35 -8.74 -24.56
C THR A 258 -2.86 -8.64 -24.83
N PRO A 259 -3.71 -9.44 -24.17
CA PRO A 259 -5.16 -9.26 -24.23
C PRO A 259 -5.54 -7.86 -23.78
N GLN A 260 -6.46 -7.21 -24.50
CA GLN A 260 -6.82 -5.82 -24.22
C GLN A 260 -7.64 -5.65 -22.93
N THR A 261 -8.34 -6.70 -22.48
CA THR A 261 -9.20 -6.64 -21.30
C THR A 261 -9.13 -7.93 -20.49
N ALA A 262 -9.60 -7.84 -19.24
CA ALA A 262 -10.02 -9.00 -18.46
C ALA A 262 -11.01 -9.87 -19.26
N TYR A 263 -11.10 -11.15 -18.92
CA TYR A 263 -12.08 -12.05 -19.52
C TYR A 263 -13.53 -11.62 -19.22
N SER A 264 -13.78 -11.09 -18.03
CA SER A 264 -15.12 -10.69 -17.59
C SER A 264 -15.09 -9.42 -16.77
N THR A 265 -16.10 -8.57 -16.93
CA THR A 265 -16.49 -7.57 -15.92
C THR A 265 -17.73 -8.10 -15.20
N PRO A 266 -17.67 -8.40 -13.89
CA PRO A 266 -18.80 -8.98 -13.18
C PRO A 266 -19.97 -8.00 -13.08
N ALA A 267 -21.19 -8.54 -13.01
CA ALA A 267 -22.38 -7.73 -12.80
C ALA A 267 -22.44 -7.22 -11.35
N THR A 268 -22.97 -6.01 -11.17
CA THR A 268 -23.22 -5.41 -9.85
C THR A 268 -24.71 -5.22 -9.60
N SER A 269 -25.09 -5.20 -8.33
CA SER A 269 -26.47 -5.05 -7.87
C SER A 269 -26.53 -4.35 -6.51
N ASN A 270 -27.75 -3.98 -6.06
CA ASN A 270 -27.97 -3.29 -4.79
C ASN A 270 -27.12 -2.03 -4.58
N CYS A 271 -26.75 -1.35 -5.67
CA CYS A 271 -25.85 -0.22 -5.64
C CYS A 271 -26.46 0.98 -4.89
N MET A 272 -25.70 1.46 -3.91
CA MET A 272 -25.93 2.70 -3.17
C MET A 272 -25.03 3.78 -3.75
N THR A 273 -25.59 4.96 -4.04
CA THR A 273 -24.82 6.10 -4.54
C THR A 273 -24.60 7.13 -3.44
N TYR A 274 -23.36 7.62 -3.35
CA TYR A 274 -22.94 8.65 -2.41
C TYR A 274 -22.57 9.93 -3.19
N THR A 275 -22.63 11.07 -2.51
CA THR A 275 -22.20 12.35 -3.10
C THR A 275 -20.70 12.59 -2.97
N SER A 276 -20.09 11.99 -1.95
CA SER A 276 -18.68 12.15 -1.60
C SER A 276 -18.30 11.15 -0.51
N ILE A 277 -17.00 10.92 -0.35
CA ILE A 277 -16.41 10.27 0.83
C ILE A 277 -15.43 11.23 1.52
N GLY A 278 -15.11 10.97 2.78
CA GLY A 278 -14.12 11.76 3.50
C GLY A 278 -14.17 11.58 5.02
N ASN A 279 -13.26 12.27 5.70
CA ASN A 279 -13.14 12.29 7.15
C ASN A 279 -13.55 13.64 7.77
N GLY A 280 -13.75 14.69 6.98
CA GLY A 280 -14.15 16.02 7.46
C GLY A 280 -13.06 16.78 8.20
N ILE A 281 -11.80 16.33 8.13
CA ILE A 281 -10.68 16.95 8.85
C ILE A 281 -10.14 18.13 8.03
N ALA A 282 -10.70 19.32 8.28
CA ALA A 282 -10.36 20.54 7.55
C ALA A 282 -8.86 20.91 7.58
N SER A 283 -8.12 20.54 8.63
CA SER A 283 -6.68 20.81 8.73
C SER A 283 -5.84 20.02 7.71
N LEU A 284 -6.34 18.90 7.21
CA LEU A 284 -5.68 18.08 6.19
C LEU A 284 -6.07 18.50 4.77
N ALA A 285 -7.29 19.00 4.57
CA ALA A 285 -7.77 19.49 3.28
C ALA A 285 -6.91 20.63 2.70
N ALA A 286 -6.27 21.44 3.55
CA ALA A 286 -5.40 22.54 3.15
C ALA A 286 -3.92 22.12 2.91
N ALA A 287 -3.53 20.90 3.32
CA ALA A 287 -2.13 20.46 3.29
C ALA A 287 -1.68 19.89 1.93
N GLY A 288 -2.61 19.63 1.00
CA GLY A 288 -2.31 19.15 -0.36
C GLY A 288 -1.72 20.21 -1.30
N GLY A 289 -1.58 21.45 -0.85
CA GLY A 289 -0.89 22.50 -1.59
C GLY A 289 0.57 22.60 -1.15
N ASN A 290 1.49 21.97 -1.87
CA ASN A 290 2.92 22.17 -1.66
C ASN A 290 3.24 23.66 -1.85
N SER A 291 3.34 24.39 -0.73
CA SER A 291 3.74 25.80 -0.73
C SER A 291 5.25 25.86 -1.02
N THR A 292 5.61 25.88 -2.30
CA THR A 292 6.86 26.48 -2.76
C THR A 292 6.86 27.94 -2.29
N ARG A 293 7.53 28.20 -1.16
CA ARG A 293 7.87 29.56 -0.72
C ARG A 293 8.92 30.13 -1.66
N THR A 294 8.51 30.62 -2.81
CA THR A 294 9.28 31.61 -3.57
C THR A 294 9.05 32.97 -2.93
N ALA A 295 10.03 33.43 -2.17
CA ALA A 295 10.10 34.82 -1.73
C ALA A 295 10.35 35.70 -2.96
N ALA A 296 9.42 36.62 -3.27
CA ALA A 296 9.70 37.75 -4.15
C ALA A 296 8.80 38.96 -3.83
N ALA A 297 9.46 39.99 -3.30
CA ALA A 297 9.23 41.43 -3.42
C ALA A 297 7.83 42.03 -3.22
N SER A 298 7.73 42.83 -2.16
CA SER A 298 6.71 43.84 -1.93
C SER A 298 6.67 44.86 -3.08
N ALA A 299 5.50 45.01 -3.71
CA ALA A 299 5.17 46.18 -4.52
C ALA A 299 3.93 46.84 -3.93
N SER A 300 4.15 47.99 -3.30
CA SER A 300 3.10 48.88 -2.80
C SER A 300 2.36 49.50 -3.98
N ALA A 301 1.04 49.29 -4.07
CA ALA A 301 0.17 50.05 -4.95
C ALA A 301 -0.73 50.95 -4.10
N SER A 302 -0.49 52.25 -4.21
CA SER A 302 -1.23 53.35 -3.63
C SER A 302 -2.62 53.50 -4.25
N THR A 303 -3.67 53.48 -3.43
CA THR A 303 -5.01 53.93 -3.80
C THR A 303 -5.26 55.34 -3.26
N SER A 304 -5.21 56.32 -4.16
CA SER A 304 -5.73 57.68 -3.96
C SER A 304 -7.12 57.80 -4.57
N GLY A 305 -8.10 58.30 -3.82
CA GLY A 305 -9.44 58.58 -4.34
C GLY A 305 -10.39 59.07 -3.26
N SER A 306 -10.30 60.35 -2.94
CA SER A 306 -11.10 61.06 -1.95
C SER A 306 -12.58 61.22 -2.37
N ALA A 307 -13.49 61.13 -1.41
CA ALA A 307 -14.75 61.87 -1.43
C ALA A 307 -15.15 62.27 0.00
N SER A 308 -15.35 63.57 0.16
CA SER A 308 -15.58 64.35 1.37
C SER A 308 -17.02 64.34 1.87
N GLY A 309 -17.21 64.47 3.18
CA GLY A 309 -18.51 64.82 3.78
C GLY A 309 -18.43 65.22 5.25
N SER A 310 -18.44 66.54 5.48
CA SER A 310 -19.12 67.23 6.60
C SER A 310 -18.42 67.44 7.97
N ALA A 311 -17.97 68.70 8.13
CA ALA A 311 -18.35 69.67 9.17
C ALA A 311 -17.84 69.57 10.64
N SER A 312 -16.95 70.51 10.94
CA SER A 312 -17.01 71.52 12.04
C SER A 312 -16.86 71.09 13.52
N ALA A 313 -15.78 71.52 14.18
CA ALA A 313 -15.77 72.67 15.10
C ALA A 313 -14.54 72.71 16.06
N THR A 314 -13.79 73.81 15.98
CA THR A 314 -13.13 74.61 17.05
C THR A 314 -12.48 73.97 18.28
N GLY A 315 -11.19 74.30 18.50
CA GLY A 315 -10.56 74.24 19.83
C GLY A 315 -9.05 74.52 19.80
N SER A 316 -8.65 75.71 20.25
CA SER A 316 -7.31 76.29 20.16
C SER A 316 -6.31 75.81 21.23
N ALA A 317 -5.03 76.06 20.92
CA ALA A 317 -3.90 76.40 21.81
C ALA A 317 -2.90 75.29 22.24
N SER A 318 -1.74 75.31 21.55
CA SER A 318 -0.36 75.46 22.04
C SER A 318 0.00 74.88 23.43
N ARG A 319 1.05 74.06 23.56
CA ARG A 319 2.45 74.53 23.68
C ARG A 319 3.47 73.38 23.62
N SER A 320 4.49 73.58 22.77
CA SER A 320 5.95 73.47 22.98
C SER A 320 6.56 72.29 23.74
N GLY A 321 7.57 71.64 23.12
CA GLY A 321 8.69 71.04 23.85
C GLY A 321 9.52 70.00 23.09
N ALA A 322 10.65 70.45 22.51
CA ALA A 322 11.78 69.74 21.87
C ALA A 322 12.03 68.28 22.33
N SER A 323 12.23 67.31 21.43
CA SER A 323 13.48 67.02 20.68
C SER A 323 14.70 66.78 21.58
N ALA A 324 15.03 65.51 21.81
CA ALA A 324 16.40 65.08 22.09
C ALA A 324 16.65 63.76 21.35
N ALA A 325 17.62 63.83 20.44
CA ALA A 325 18.15 62.68 19.72
C ALA A 325 19.37 62.12 20.46
N SER A 326 19.75 60.93 19.99
CA SER A 326 21.10 60.36 19.89
C SER A 326 21.64 59.43 21.01
N ALA A 327 21.84 58.19 20.56
CA ALA A 327 23.10 57.46 20.47
C ALA A 327 23.60 56.62 21.67
N ALA A 328 23.48 55.30 21.46
CA ALA A 328 24.55 54.32 21.23
C ALA A 328 25.58 53.94 22.33
N SER A 329 25.87 52.62 22.29
CA SER A 329 27.02 51.87 22.85
C SER A 329 27.02 51.70 24.37
N GLY A 330 27.36 50.56 24.97
CA GLY A 330 27.87 49.26 24.53
C GLY A 330 28.54 48.60 25.76
N ALA A 331 28.34 47.29 25.97
CA ALA A 331 29.13 46.41 26.86
C ALA A 331 28.65 44.97 26.57
N GLY A 332 29.48 44.02 26.14
CA GLY A 332 30.66 43.47 26.83
C GLY A 332 30.22 42.17 27.54
N SER A 333 30.20 41.02 26.86
CA SER A 333 31.27 40.00 26.75
C SER A 333 31.28 38.93 27.85
N SER A 334 31.49 37.68 27.41
CA SER A 334 32.02 36.48 28.12
C SER A 334 31.15 35.80 29.20
N ALA A 335 31.11 34.47 29.37
CA ALA A 335 31.75 33.33 28.70
C ALA A 335 31.06 32.02 29.12
N ALA A 336 31.32 30.97 28.35
CA ALA A 336 30.91 29.58 28.51
C ALA A 336 31.34 28.89 29.81
N ARG A 337 30.61 27.84 30.20
CA ARG A 337 31.15 26.70 30.97
C ARG A 337 30.59 25.37 30.48
N SER A 338 31.51 24.52 30.04
CA SER A 338 31.40 23.10 29.79
C SER A 338 31.32 22.30 31.10
N GLY A 339 30.73 21.11 31.06
CA GLY A 339 30.80 20.15 32.16
C GLY A 339 30.31 18.77 31.73
N ALA A 340 31.24 17.88 31.40
CA ALA A 340 31.03 16.45 31.20
C ALA A 340 31.33 15.70 32.50
N SER A 341 30.60 14.61 32.79
CA SER A 341 31.10 13.50 33.62
C SER A 341 30.20 12.26 33.51
N ALA A 342 30.85 11.11 33.56
CA ALA A 342 30.38 9.78 33.20
C ALA A 342 29.98 8.90 34.42
N ALA A 343 29.29 7.79 34.08
CA ALA A 343 29.28 6.45 34.68
C ALA A 343 28.99 6.22 36.18
N ALA A 344 27.98 5.37 36.48
CA ALA A 344 28.16 3.97 36.93
C ALA A 344 26.93 3.40 37.69
N GLY A 345 26.52 2.19 37.30
CA GLY A 345 26.08 1.04 38.11
C GLY A 345 25.11 1.15 39.29
N ALA A 346 24.02 0.38 39.24
CA ALA A 346 23.48 -0.32 40.41
C ALA A 346 22.75 -1.60 40.00
N ALA A 347 23.13 -2.70 40.67
CA ALA A 347 22.51 -4.01 40.61
C ALA A 347 21.26 -4.10 41.50
N SER A 348 20.35 -5.03 41.20
CA SER A 348 19.48 -5.67 42.19
C SER A 348 19.01 -7.03 41.66
N ALA A 349 19.21 -8.06 42.48
CA ALA A 349 18.85 -9.45 42.27
C ALA A 349 17.62 -9.81 43.10
N SER A 350 16.81 -10.74 42.59
CA SER A 350 15.95 -11.75 43.27
C SER A 350 15.18 -12.45 42.14
N GLY A 351 15.37 -13.71 41.75
CA GLY A 351 15.47 -14.92 42.57
C GLY A 351 14.14 -15.69 42.51
N SER A 352 14.01 -16.69 41.63
CA SER A 352 13.31 -17.96 41.87
C SER A 352 13.54 -18.93 40.71
N SER A 353 13.88 -20.14 41.14
CA SER A 353 14.40 -21.30 40.45
C SER A 353 13.34 -22.16 39.73
N SER A 354 13.71 -22.74 38.60
CA SER A 354 13.49 -24.16 38.35
C SER A 354 14.49 -24.72 37.34
N SER A 355 15.14 -25.80 37.77
CA SER A 355 16.20 -26.55 37.11
C SER A 355 15.63 -27.75 36.34
N SER A 356 16.20 -28.04 35.16
CA SER A 356 16.48 -29.36 34.54
C SER A 356 16.57 -29.14 33.03
N GLY A 357 17.57 -29.55 32.25
CA GLY A 357 18.83 -30.26 32.47
C GLY A 357 19.62 -30.13 31.16
N ALA A 358 20.93 -29.96 31.27
CA ALA A 358 21.85 -29.76 30.16
C ALA A 358 22.22 -31.06 29.45
N LEU A 359 22.49 -30.99 28.14
CA LEU A 359 23.60 -31.68 27.49
C LEU A 359 24.17 -30.83 26.33
N SER A 360 25.45 -30.45 26.50
CA SER A 360 26.54 -30.26 25.52
C SER A 360 26.19 -30.22 24.02
N GLY A 361 26.63 -29.25 23.20
CA GLY A 361 27.85 -28.45 23.25
C GLY A 361 28.65 -28.70 21.97
N PHE A 362 28.67 -27.77 21.03
CA PHE A 362 29.69 -27.67 19.98
C PHE A 362 29.90 -26.20 19.61
N SER A 363 31.14 -25.75 19.79
CA SER A 363 31.65 -24.45 19.33
C SER A 363 32.00 -24.54 17.84
N GLY A 364 31.58 -23.54 17.07
CA GLY A 364 31.89 -23.44 15.64
C GLY A 364 31.74 -22.02 15.12
N VAL A 365 32.86 -21.31 15.14
CA VAL A 365 33.35 -20.21 14.27
C VAL A 365 32.34 -19.31 13.54
N ASN A 366 32.49 -18.03 13.83
CA ASN A 366 31.79 -16.85 13.31
C ASN A 366 32.38 -16.44 11.94
N TYR A 367 31.54 -16.31 10.90
CA TYR A 367 31.82 -15.55 9.69
C TYR A 367 30.59 -14.70 9.34
N GLY A 368 30.83 -13.41 9.13
CA GLY A 368 29.84 -12.40 8.74
C GLY A 368 29.30 -12.58 7.30
N PRO A 369 28.37 -11.71 6.89
CA PRO A 369 27.27 -12.06 6.00
C PRO A 369 27.66 -12.03 4.52
N ALA A 370 27.32 -13.09 3.80
CA ALA A 370 27.27 -13.12 2.35
C ALA A 370 25.80 -13.28 1.92
N VAL A 371 25.36 -12.32 1.11
CA VAL A 371 24.06 -12.24 0.45
C VAL A 371 23.77 -13.55 -0.28
N ALA A 372 22.68 -14.22 0.10
CA ALA A 372 22.18 -15.41 -0.59
C ALA A 372 20.78 -15.11 -1.14
N GLY A 373 20.73 -14.75 -2.42
CA GLY A 373 19.51 -14.82 -3.21
C GLY A 373 19.15 -16.27 -3.45
N ALA A 374 18.02 -16.70 -2.90
CA ALA A 374 17.44 -18.01 -3.13
C ALA A 374 16.26 -17.84 -4.09
N PHE A 375 16.50 -18.00 -5.40
CA PHE A 375 15.43 -18.23 -6.36
C PHE A 375 15.11 -19.73 -6.39
N SER A 376 13.87 -20.06 -6.07
CA SER A 376 13.34 -21.41 -6.08
C SER A 376 13.18 -21.89 -7.53
N MET A 377 13.98 -22.86 -7.96
CA MET A 377 13.74 -23.59 -9.21
C MET A 377 12.72 -24.71 -8.93
N VAL A 378 11.50 -24.57 -9.45
CA VAL A 378 10.60 -25.72 -9.62
C VAL A 378 10.73 -26.21 -11.06
N ALA A 379 11.08 -27.48 -11.18
CA ALA A 379 11.40 -28.18 -12.41
C ALA A 379 10.18 -28.34 -13.33
N VAL A 380 10.33 -27.93 -14.60
CA VAL A 380 9.46 -28.37 -15.71
C VAL A 380 10.13 -29.56 -16.39
N LEU A 381 9.65 -30.77 -16.10
CA LEU A 381 9.95 -31.99 -16.86
C LEU A 381 8.69 -32.88 -16.96
N ALA A 382 7.91 -32.65 -18.02
CA ALA A 382 7.04 -33.62 -18.69
C ALA A 382 6.56 -32.97 -19.99
N GLY A 383 6.61 -33.54 -21.19
CA GLY A 383 7.09 -34.83 -21.66
C GLY A 383 6.73 -34.87 -23.15
N ALA A 384 7.73 -34.82 -24.03
CA ALA A 384 7.57 -35.05 -25.46
C ALA A 384 8.23 -36.38 -25.79
N GLY A 385 7.45 -37.39 -26.19
CA GLY A 385 8.02 -38.64 -26.68
C GLY A 385 7.04 -39.81 -26.70
N ALA A 386 6.21 -39.91 -27.73
CA ALA A 386 5.65 -41.19 -28.18
C ALA A 386 5.26 -41.11 -29.68
N PHE A 387 6.26 -41.23 -30.55
CA PHE A 387 6.08 -41.74 -31.91
C PHE A 387 7.28 -42.65 -32.18
N LEU A 388 7.05 -43.96 -32.18
CA LEU A 388 7.68 -44.96 -33.07
C LEU A 388 7.30 -46.38 -32.60
N LEU A 389 6.70 -47.11 -33.54
CA LEU A 389 6.33 -48.53 -33.61
C LEU A 389 5.00 -48.96 -32.95
#